data_AF-A0A7K2M2L3-F1
#
_entry.id   AF-A0A7K2M2L3-F1
#
_cell.length_a   1.000
_cell.length_b   1.000
_cell.length_c   1.000
_cell.angle_alpha   90.00
_cell.angle_beta   90.00
_cell.angle_gamma   90.00
#
_symmetry.space_group_name_H-M   'P 1'
#
loop_
_entity.id
_entity.type
_entity.pdbx_description
1 polymer ?
#
loop_
_entity_poly.entity_id
_entity_poly.type
_entity_poly.pdbx_seq_one_letter_code
_entity_poly.pdbx_strand_id
1 'polypeptide(L)'
;MTRTQSWTVSLEDSVSALGVAARECQSAYRASVLAKNSVDLDRLRLLDGKILRRSATGHTTEQEPHLAAVSRVGSILLQTEFQLAALYEQTARAYAHGTTWAVQQVLAGHEPAHVELQVLADGVHYHLADSLPALPLDRYARTPALETARRDYERCLAARFEAEGIGAQSDIADHEAGAMHEALVIASGIPDAAYAYGVQAEGALHFAITTRAQAVRE
;
A
#
# COMPACT_ATOMS: atom_id res chain seq x y z
N MET A 1 20.15 -5.83 -34.53
CA MET A 1 20.96 -6.57 -33.54
C MET A 1 20.42 -6.24 -32.17
N THR A 2 19.61 -7.11 -31.58
CA THR A 2 19.04 -6.94 -30.24
C THR A 2 20.14 -7.25 -29.23
N ARG A 3 20.63 -6.26 -28.49
CA ARG A 3 21.51 -6.51 -27.34
C ARG A 3 20.67 -7.23 -26.30
N THR A 4 21.04 -8.46 -25.95
CA THR A 4 20.49 -9.14 -24.78
C THR A 4 20.84 -8.29 -23.55
N GLN A 5 19.84 -7.68 -22.93
CA GLN A 5 20.01 -6.89 -21.70
C GLN A 5 20.46 -7.85 -20.59
N SER A 6 21.41 -7.44 -19.74
CA SER A 6 21.87 -8.31 -18.66
C SER A 6 20.76 -8.50 -17.63
N TRP A 7 20.69 -9.69 -17.02
CA TRP A 7 19.67 -10.02 -16.02
C TRP A 7 19.64 -9.00 -14.88
N THR A 8 20.80 -8.44 -14.51
CA THR A 8 20.92 -7.41 -13.46
C THR A 8 20.13 -6.15 -13.81
N VAL A 9 20.22 -5.66 -15.06
CA VAL A 9 19.50 -4.45 -15.47
C VAL A 9 18.00 -4.75 -15.54
N SER A 10 17.61 -5.91 -16.06
CA SER A 10 16.19 -6.31 -16.09
C SER A 10 15.60 -6.43 -14.69
N LEU A 11 16.37 -6.93 -13.72
CA LEU A 11 15.94 -7.07 -12.33
C LEU A 11 15.82 -5.72 -11.63
N GLU A 12 16.82 -4.84 -11.82
CA GLU A 12 16.78 -3.47 -11.31
C GLU A 12 15.60 -2.70 -11.90
N ASP A 13 15.36 -2.81 -13.22
CA ASP A 13 14.18 -2.23 -13.88
C ASP A 13 12.87 -2.79 -13.30
N SER A 14 12.81 -4.10 -13.02
CA SER A 14 11.64 -4.75 -12.43
C SER A 14 11.34 -4.26 -11.02
N VAL A 15 12.36 -4.09 -10.18
CA VAL A 15 12.22 -3.56 -8.80
C VAL A 15 11.88 -2.07 -8.82
N SER A 16 12.55 -1.30 -9.69
CA SER A 16 12.27 0.12 -9.90
C SER A 16 10.83 0.34 -10.35
N ALA A 17 10.30 -0.50 -11.23
CA ALA A 17 8.90 -0.44 -11.65
C ALA A 17 7.92 -0.62 -10.49
N LEU A 18 8.18 -1.55 -9.55
CA LEU A 18 7.38 -1.70 -8.33
C LEU A 18 7.47 -0.46 -7.44
N GLY A 19 8.68 0.08 -7.25
CA GLY A 19 8.90 1.29 -6.45
C GLY A 19 8.22 2.53 -7.03
N VAL A 20 8.25 2.70 -8.35
CA VAL A 20 7.53 3.76 -9.07
C VAL A 20 6.03 3.57 -8.89
N ALA A 21 5.49 2.37 -9.12
CA ALA A 21 4.07 2.10 -8.94
C ALA A 21 3.59 2.45 -7.52
N ALA A 22 4.34 2.04 -6.49
CA ALA A 22 4.03 2.37 -5.10
C ALA A 22 4.07 3.88 -4.82
N ARG A 23 5.06 4.60 -5.37
CA ARG A 23 5.18 6.06 -5.23
C ARG A 23 4.04 6.83 -5.91
N GLU A 24 3.66 6.41 -7.12
CA GLU A 24 2.52 7.02 -7.83
C GLU A 24 1.21 6.79 -7.04
N CYS A 25 1.00 5.59 -6.48
CA CYS A 25 -0.16 5.30 -5.64
C CYS A 25 -0.15 6.09 -4.33
N GLN A 26 1.01 6.24 -3.67
CA GLN A 26 1.17 7.10 -2.49
C GLN A 26 0.76 8.55 -2.82
N SER A 27 1.22 9.06 -3.96
CA SER A 27 0.91 10.43 -4.40
C SER A 27 -0.58 10.60 -4.68
N ALA A 28 -1.21 9.62 -5.34
CA ALA A 28 -2.64 9.64 -5.61
C ALA A 28 -3.47 9.58 -4.31
N TYR A 29 -3.10 8.71 -3.36
CA TYR A 29 -3.75 8.62 -2.05
C TYR A 29 -3.64 9.93 -1.26
N ARG A 30 -2.44 10.54 -1.20
CA ARG A 30 -2.27 11.84 -0.54
C ARG A 30 -3.12 12.93 -1.19
N ALA A 31 -3.21 12.94 -2.52
CA ALA A 31 -4.05 13.87 -3.25
C ALA A 31 -5.54 13.68 -2.94
N SER A 32 -6.03 12.45 -2.76
CA SER A 32 -7.43 12.19 -2.42
C SER A 32 -7.77 12.58 -0.98
N VAL A 33 -6.86 12.35 -0.02
CA VAL A 33 -7.00 12.82 1.36
C VAL A 33 -7.08 14.35 1.39
N LEU A 34 -6.20 15.04 0.66
CA LEU A 34 -6.24 16.50 0.54
C LEU A 34 -7.54 16.98 -0.11
N ALA A 35 -7.98 16.34 -1.19
CA ALA A 35 -9.23 16.69 -1.86
C ALA A 35 -10.43 16.54 -0.93
N LYS A 36 -10.51 15.42 -0.18
CA LYS A 36 -11.55 15.20 0.83
C LYS A 36 -11.53 16.28 1.91
N ASN A 37 -10.37 16.56 2.49
CA ASN A 37 -10.23 17.55 3.57
C ASN A 37 -10.45 19.00 3.10
N SER A 38 -10.27 19.28 1.81
CA SER A 38 -10.53 20.60 1.22
C SER A 38 -12.03 20.89 1.04
N VAL A 39 -12.87 19.85 1.01
CA VAL A 39 -14.31 19.97 0.88
C VAL A 39 -14.92 20.06 2.28
N ASP A 40 -15.02 21.28 2.78
CA ASP A 40 -15.71 21.58 4.03
C ASP A 40 -17.23 21.61 3.79
N LEU A 41 -17.86 20.44 3.96
CA LEU A 41 -19.32 20.29 3.80
C LEU A 41 -20.09 21.01 4.92
N ASP A 42 -19.48 21.21 6.09
CA ASP A 42 -20.11 21.88 7.24
C ASP A 42 -20.18 23.40 7.03
N ARG A 43 -19.30 23.94 6.18
CA ARG A 43 -19.36 25.35 5.73
C ARG A 43 -20.37 25.61 4.62
N LEU A 44 -20.97 24.56 4.03
CA LEU A 44 -22.00 24.74 3.03
C LEU A 44 -23.33 25.08 3.70
N ARG A 45 -23.81 26.31 3.51
CA ARG A 45 -25.19 26.65 3.84
C ARG A 45 -26.12 25.98 2.83
N LEU A 46 -26.73 24.87 3.25
CA LEU A 46 -27.74 24.18 2.45
C LEU A 46 -28.95 25.11 2.28
N LEU A 47 -29.44 25.19 1.05
CA LEU A 47 -30.70 25.87 0.74
C LEU A 47 -31.82 24.83 0.80
N ASP A 48 -32.92 25.16 1.48
CA ASP A 48 -34.13 24.32 1.60
C ASP A 48 -34.96 24.29 0.30
N GLY A 49 -34.28 24.35 -0.85
CA GLY A 49 -34.89 24.30 -2.17
C GLY A 49 -35.30 22.89 -2.53
N LYS A 50 -36.60 22.69 -2.76
CA LYS A 50 -37.16 21.42 -3.19
C LYS A 50 -37.62 21.48 -4.64
N ILE A 51 -37.45 20.38 -5.35
CA ILE A 51 -37.98 20.19 -6.70
C ILE A 51 -38.90 18.98 -6.74
N LEU A 52 -39.89 19.03 -7.63
CA LEU A 52 -40.70 17.86 -7.96
C LEU A 52 -40.08 17.15 -9.16
N ARG A 53 -39.56 15.94 -8.94
CA ARG A 53 -39.04 15.08 -10.02
C ARG A 53 -40.15 14.15 -10.48
N ARG A 54 -40.47 14.19 -11.78
CA ARG A 54 -41.42 13.25 -12.41
C ARG A 54 -40.66 12.10 -13.08
N SER A 55 -40.99 10.86 -12.72
CA SER A 55 -40.45 9.67 -13.37
C SER A 55 -41.09 9.45 -14.74
N ALA A 56 -40.44 8.65 -15.59
CA ALA A 56 -41.01 8.21 -16.87
C ALA A 56 -42.31 7.40 -16.70
N THR A 57 -42.52 6.79 -15.54
CA THR A 57 -43.74 6.05 -15.16
C THR A 57 -44.83 6.95 -14.57
N GLY A 58 -44.64 8.27 -14.53
CA GLY A 58 -45.64 9.26 -14.09
C GLY A 58 -45.66 9.56 -12.60
N HIS A 59 -44.87 8.86 -11.78
CA HIS A 59 -44.75 9.15 -10.35
C HIS A 59 -44.01 10.47 -10.12
N THR A 60 -44.49 11.28 -9.19
CA THR A 60 -43.84 12.53 -8.79
C THR A 60 -43.27 12.38 -7.38
N THR A 61 -41.99 12.64 -7.23
CA THR A 61 -41.26 12.58 -5.95
C THR A 61 -40.64 13.93 -5.65
N GLU A 62 -40.78 14.39 -4.42
CA GLU A 62 -40.06 15.56 -3.93
C GLU A 62 -38.58 15.21 -3.72
N GLN A 63 -37.68 16.10 -4.15
CA GLN A 63 -36.25 15.92 -3.99
C GLN A 63 -35.61 17.24 -3.52
N GLU A 64 -34.61 17.12 -2.65
CA GLU A 64 -33.74 18.21 -2.20
C GLU A 64 -32.40 18.11 -2.95
N PRO A 65 -32.21 18.83 -4.07
CA PRO A 65 -31.05 18.62 -4.94
C PRO A 65 -29.73 18.97 -4.25
N HIS A 66 -29.73 19.98 -3.39
CA HIS A 66 -28.54 20.39 -2.63
C HIS A 66 -28.08 19.28 -1.67
N LEU A 67 -29.00 18.70 -0.90
CA LEU A 67 -28.69 17.60 0.01
C LEU A 67 -28.19 16.36 -0.75
N ALA A 68 -28.88 16.01 -1.84
CA ALA A 68 -28.49 14.88 -2.69
C ALA A 68 -27.10 15.09 -3.31
N ALA A 69 -26.77 16.31 -3.76
CA ALA A 69 -25.47 16.64 -4.33
C ALA A 69 -24.35 16.56 -3.28
N VAL A 70 -24.56 17.16 -2.10
CA VAL A 70 -23.57 17.12 -1.00
C VAL A 70 -23.32 15.68 -0.54
N SER A 71 -24.38 14.91 -0.32
CA SER A 71 -24.28 13.49 0.02
C SER A 71 -23.49 12.72 -1.06
N ARG A 72 -23.80 12.95 -2.34
CA ARG A 72 -23.12 12.28 -3.45
C ARG A 72 -21.64 12.65 -3.54
N VAL A 73 -21.28 13.92 -3.36
CA VAL A 73 -19.88 14.39 -3.33
C VAL A 73 -19.13 13.71 -2.18
N GLY A 74 -19.71 13.70 -0.98
CA GLY A 74 -19.14 13.01 0.17
C GLY A 74 -18.88 11.52 -0.09
N SER A 75 -19.87 10.81 -0.67
CA SER A 75 -19.70 9.39 -1.04
C SER A 75 -18.58 9.17 -2.06
N ILE A 76 -18.46 10.02 -3.09
CA ILE A 76 -17.40 9.90 -4.11
C ILE A 76 -16.02 10.10 -3.48
N LEU A 77 -15.85 11.10 -2.61
CA LEU A 77 -14.58 11.38 -1.96
C LEU A 77 -14.16 10.24 -1.02
N LEU A 78 -15.08 9.75 -0.19
CA LEU A 78 -14.84 8.60 0.68
C LEU A 78 -14.48 7.33 -0.09
N GLN A 79 -15.23 7.04 -1.16
CA GLN A 79 -14.95 5.87 -2.00
C GLN A 79 -13.57 5.99 -2.67
N THR A 80 -13.23 7.18 -3.18
CA THR A 80 -11.95 7.44 -3.85
C THR A 80 -10.78 7.30 -2.88
N GLU A 81 -10.89 7.85 -1.67
CA GLU A 81 -9.90 7.68 -0.60
C GLU A 81 -9.70 6.19 -0.26
N PHE A 82 -10.80 5.45 -0.02
CA PHE A 82 -10.74 4.03 0.31
C PHE A 82 -10.06 3.21 -0.79
N GLN A 83 -10.43 3.43 -2.06
CA GLN A 83 -9.86 2.72 -3.19
C GLN A 83 -8.37 3.01 -3.37
N LEU A 84 -7.96 4.28 -3.23
CA LEU A 84 -6.55 4.66 -3.36
C LEU A 84 -5.71 4.24 -2.16
N ALA A 85 -6.29 4.19 -0.96
CA ALA A 85 -5.63 3.64 0.22
C ALA A 85 -5.30 2.15 0.01
N ALA A 86 -6.30 1.36 -0.43
CA ALA A 86 -6.12 -0.07 -0.70
C ALA A 86 -5.09 -0.32 -1.81
N LEU A 87 -5.15 0.45 -2.91
CA LEU A 87 -4.21 0.35 -4.00
C LEU A 87 -2.78 0.73 -3.57
N TYR A 88 -2.64 1.77 -2.73
CA TYR A 88 -1.35 2.15 -2.19
C TYR A 88 -0.77 1.06 -1.28
N GLU A 89 -1.56 0.50 -0.36
CA GLU A 89 -1.12 -0.62 0.46
C GLU A 89 -0.66 -1.80 -0.39
N GLN A 90 -1.46 -2.20 -1.37
CA GLN A 90 -1.13 -3.33 -2.23
C GLN A 90 0.20 -3.11 -2.97
N THR A 91 0.39 -1.95 -3.59
CA THR A 91 1.60 -1.64 -4.38
C THR A 91 2.83 -1.46 -3.49
N ALA A 92 2.69 -0.84 -2.32
CA ALA A 92 3.78 -0.69 -1.36
C ALA A 92 4.23 -2.05 -0.79
N ARG A 93 3.30 -2.94 -0.45
CA ARG A 93 3.61 -4.30 0.00
C ARG A 93 4.24 -5.11 -1.13
N ALA A 94 3.73 -5.02 -2.36
CA ALA A 94 4.34 -5.69 -3.51
C ALA A 94 5.79 -5.25 -3.74
N TYR A 95 6.07 -3.95 -3.61
CA TYR A 95 7.43 -3.42 -3.67
C TYR A 95 8.33 -3.94 -2.55
N ALA A 96 7.88 -3.92 -1.29
CA ALA A 96 8.63 -4.45 -0.15
C ALA A 96 8.99 -5.93 -0.31
N HIS A 97 7.98 -6.76 -0.59
CA HIS A 97 8.14 -8.21 -0.72
C HIS A 97 8.89 -8.60 -2.00
N GLY A 98 8.59 -7.96 -3.12
CA GLY A 98 9.25 -8.20 -4.40
C GLY A 98 10.74 -7.86 -4.37
N THR A 99 11.09 -6.75 -3.72
CA THR A 99 12.50 -6.37 -3.54
C THR A 99 13.22 -7.33 -2.60
N THR A 100 12.57 -7.77 -1.52
CA THR A 100 13.13 -8.77 -0.60
C THR A 100 13.38 -10.10 -1.31
N TRP A 101 12.42 -10.56 -2.09
CA TRP A 101 12.56 -11.75 -2.93
C TRP A 101 13.78 -11.61 -3.86
N ALA A 102 13.93 -10.47 -4.54
CA ALA A 102 15.05 -10.22 -5.44
C ALA A 102 16.40 -10.31 -4.71
N VAL A 103 16.52 -9.68 -3.52
CA VAL A 103 17.73 -9.78 -2.69
C VAL A 103 18.03 -11.24 -2.34
N GLN A 104 17.03 -12.00 -1.88
CA GLN A 104 17.21 -13.41 -1.53
C GLN A 104 17.69 -14.25 -2.71
N GLN A 105 17.13 -14.04 -3.90
CA GLN A 105 17.56 -14.77 -5.11
C GLN A 105 19.01 -14.46 -5.47
N VAL A 106 19.42 -13.18 -5.41
CA VAL A 106 20.79 -12.78 -5.72
C VAL A 106 21.78 -13.37 -4.70
N LEU A 107 21.43 -13.31 -3.41
CA LEU A 107 22.23 -13.90 -2.32
C LEU A 107 22.34 -15.43 -2.44
N ALA A 108 21.29 -16.09 -2.95
CA ALA A 108 21.28 -17.52 -3.22
C ALA A 108 22.09 -17.92 -4.47
N GLY A 109 22.67 -16.97 -5.20
CA GLY A 109 23.44 -17.26 -6.41
C GLY A 109 22.60 -17.38 -7.68
N HIS A 110 21.30 -17.08 -7.64
CA HIS A 110 20.44 -17.07 -8.83
C HIS A 110 20.56 -15.78 -9.63
N GLU A 111 20.21 -15.83 -10.92
CA GLU A 111 20.28 -14.70 -11.85
C GLU A 111 18.87 -14.35 -12.38
N PRO A 112 17.92 -13.98 -11.50
CA PRO A 112 16.56 -13.70 -11.94
C PRO A 112 16.55 -12.42 -12.79
N ALA A 113 15.89 -12.49 -13.95
CA ALA A 113 15.72 -11.30 -14.79
C ALA A 113 14.57 -10.39 -14.31
N HIS A 114 13.60 -10.92 -13.56
CA HIS A 114 12.41 -10.19 -13.11
C HIS A 114 11.98 -10.64 -11.72
N VAL A 115 11.26 -9.76 -11.01
CA VAL A 115 10.61 -10.09 -9.74
C VAL A 115 9.45 -11.05 -9.98
N GLU A 116 9.39 -12.13 -9.22
CA GLU A 116 8.28 -13.08 -9.24
C GLU A 116 7.44 -12.96 -7.96
N LEU A 117 6.17 -12.60 -8.12
CA LEU A 117 5.17 -12.57 -7.04
C LEU A 117 4.02 -13.50 -7.41
N GLN A 118 3.53 -14.25 -6.42
CA GLN A 118 2.33 -15.05 -6.59
C GLN A 118 1.09 -14.14 -6.51
N VAL A 119 0.09 -14.43 -7.34
CA VAL A 119 -1.19 -13.71 -7.38
C VAL A 119 -2.27 -14.61 -6.78
N LEU A 120 -3.22 -14.02 -6.06
CA LEU A 120 -4.42 -14.68 -5.54
C LEU A 120 -5.34 -15.11 -6.70
N ALA A 121 -6.35 -15.91 -6.36
CA ALA A 121 -7.32 -16.44 -7.34
C ALA A 121 -8.12 -15.34 -8.07
N ASP A 122 -8.18 -14.13 -7.53
CA ASP A 122 -8.83 -12.98 -8.16
C ASP A 122 -8.02 -12.35 -9.30
N GLY A 123 -6.75 -12.75 -9.49
CA GLY A 123 -5.89 -12.24 -10.54
C GLY A 123 -5.44 -10.79 -10.35
N VAL A 124 -5.77 -10.16 -9.22
CA VAL A 124 -5.50 -8.74 -8.95
C VAL A 124 -4.56 -8.60 -7.76
N HIS A 125 -4.77 -9.36 -6.68
CA HIS A 125 -4.03 -9.20 -5.43
C HIS A 125 -2.85 -10.17 -5.35
N TYR A 126 -1.77 -9.75 -4.69
CA TYR A 126 -0.60 -10.60 -4.47
C TYR A 126 -0.76 -11.48 -3.24
N HIS A 127 -0.34 -12.74 -3.34
CA HIS A 127 -0.15 -13.62 -2.21
C HIS A 127 1.19 -13.29 -1.55
N LEU A 128 1.15 -12.46 -0.51
CA LEU A 128 2.32 -11.97 0.22
C LEU A 128 2.34 -12.56 1.63
N ALA A 129 3.54 -12.92 2.10
CA ALA A 129 3.72 -13.37 3.47
C ALA A 129 3.37 -12.26 4.49
N ASP A 130 3.02 -12.67 5.71
CA ASP A 130 2.70 -11.76 6.82
C ASP A 130 3.93 -11.18 7.51
N SER A 131 5.13 -11.57 7.08
CA SER A 131 6.40 -11.03 7.58
C SER A 131 7.43 -10.96 6.47
N LEU A 132 8.44 -10.12 6.69
CA LEU A 132 9.59 -10.02 5.81
C LEU A 132 10.76 -10.76 6.45
N PRO A 133 11.44 -11.67 5.73
CA PRO A 133 12.60 -12.36 6.26
C PRO A 133 13.74 -11.37 6.54
N ALA A 134 14.52 -11.65 7.58
CA ALA A 134 15.80 -10.99 7.78
C ALA A 134 16.74 -11.34 6.62
N LEU A 135 17.49 -10.34 6.14
CA LEU A 135 18.40 -10.50 5.00
C LEU A 135 19.85 -10.61 5.50
N PRO A 136 20.58 -11.71 5.19
CA PRO A 136 21.96 -11.90 5.65
C PRO A 136 22.94 -11.06 4.81
N LEU A 137 22.91 -9.75 5.02
CA LEU A 137 23.69 -8.76 4.28
C LEU A 137 24.92 -8.34 5.09
N ASP A 138 25.88 -9.26 5.18
CA ASP A 138 27.15 -8.99 5.85
C ASP A 138 27.83 -7.77 5.24
N ARG A 139 28.30 -6.84 6.08
CA ARG A 139 29.01 -5.60 5.69
C ARG A 139 28.15 -4.56 4.96
N TYR A 140 26.85 -4.77 4.80
CA TYR A 140 25.97 -3.72 4.29
C TYR A 140 25.81 -2.59 5.32
N ALA A 141 26.35 -1.41 5.02
CA ALA A 141 26.41 -0.30 5.98
C ALA A 141 25.03 0.19 6.44
N ARG A 142 23.98 -0.03 5.65
CA ARG A 142 22.60 0.41 5.96
C ARG A 142 21.72 -0.69 6.56
N THR A 143 22.28 -1.83 6.97
CA THR A 143 21.54 -2.89 7.68
C THR A 143 20.73 -2.36 8.87
N PRO A 144 21.23 -1.43 9.73
CA PRO A 144 20.42 -0.89 10.83
C PRO A 144 19.16 -0.14 10.37
N ALA A 145 19.24 0.58 9.23
CA ALA A 145 18.11 1.31 8.67
C ALA A 145 17.08 0.35 8.07
N LEU A 146 17.54 -0.70 7.38
CA LEU A 146 16.70 -1.78 6.85
C LEU A 146 15.95 -2.52 7.97
N GLU A 147 16.65 -2.92 9.02
CA GLU A 147 16.05 -3.62 10.18
C GLU A 147 15.07 -2.73 10.97
N THR A 148 15.31 -1.42 11.00
CA THR A 148 14.36 -0.48 11.60
C THR A 148 13.09 -0.39 10.77
N ALA A 149 13.21 -0.21 9.46
CA ALA A 149 12.06 -0.19 8.56
C ALA A 149 11.28 -1.53 8.59
N ARG A 150 11.98 -2.67 8.71
CA ARG A 150 11.35 -4.00 8.86
C ARG A 150 10.51 -4.08 10.13
N ARG A 151 11.08 -3.67 11.28
CA ARG A 151 10.38 -3.65 12.56
C ARG A 151 9.18 -2.71 12.56
N ASP A 152 9.29 -1.55 11.92
CA ASP A 152 8.18 -0.61 11.80
C ASP A 152 7.03 -1.21 10.98
N TYR A 153 7.33 -1.88 9.87
CA TYR A 153 6.34 -2.61 9.07
C TYR A 153 5.69 -3.77 9.84
N GLU A 154 6.49 -4.59 10.51
CA GLU A 154 5.99 -5.71 11.32
C GLU A 154 5.11 -5.25 12.48
N ARG A 155 5.44 -4.11 13.11
CA ARG A 155 4.60 -3.48 14.12
C ARG A 155 3.24 -3.08 13.55
N CYS A 156 3.21 -2.48 12.36
CA CYS A 156 1.95 -2.10 11.72
C CYS A 156 1.09 -3.32 11.34
N LEU A 157 1.72 -4.41 10.86
CA LEU A 157 1.02 -5.66 10.58
C LEU A 157 0.47 -6.32 11.86
N ALA A 158 1.27 -6.36 12.94
CA ALA A 158 0.83 -6.89 14.22
C ALA A 158 -0.40 -6.14 14.76
N ALA A 159 -0.41 -4.80 14.65
CA ALA A 159 -1.55 -3.99 15.04
C ALA A 159 -2.81 -4.29 14.20
N ARG A 160 -2.67 -4.59 12.90
CA ARG A 160 -3.81 -5.04 12.08
C ARG A 160 -4.38 -6.36 12.60
N PHE A 161 -3.53 -7.35 12.86
CA PHE A 161 -3.98 -8.64 13.40
C PHE A 161 -4.63 -8.51 14.78
N GLU A 162 -4.13 -7.61 15.61
CA GLU A 162 -4.75 -7.28 16.91
C GLU A 162 -6.16 -6.68 16.71
N ALA A 163 -6.30 -5.68 15.85
CA ALA A 163 -7.60 -5.07 15.55
C ALA A 163 -8.61 -6.08 14.97
N GLU A 164 -8.17 -6.96 14.06
CA GLU A 164 -9.00 -8.03 13.51
C GLU A 164 -9.40 -9.05 14.58
N GLY A 165 -8.47 -9.41 15.48
CA GLY A 165 -8.71 -10.31 16.59
C GLY A 165 -9.73 -9.78 17.60
N ILE A 166 -9.72 -8.47 17.86
CA ILE A 166 -10.73 -7.81 18.69
C ILE A 166 -12.08 -7.75 17.94
N GLY A 167 -12.06 -7.35 16.67
CA GLY A 167 -13.26 -7.21 15.85
C GLY A 167 -14.01 -8.52 15.55
N ALA A 168 -13.34 -9.67 15.68
CA ALA A 168 -13.94 -10.99 15.51
C ALA A 168 -14.76 -11.47 16.72
N GLN A 169 -14.71 -10.75 17.85
CA GLN A 169 -15.42 -11.11 19.08
C GLN A 169 -16.90 -10.73 19.00
N SER A 170 -17.77 -11.53 19.62
CA SER A 170 -19.23 -11.32 19.57
C SER A 170 -19.71 -10.16 20.42
N ASP A 171 -19.02 -9.87 21.52
CA ASP A 171 -19.28 -8.78 22.44
C ASP A 171 -17.97 -8.04 22.68
N ILE A 172 -17.93 -6.74 22.36
CA ILE A 172 -16.76 -5.88 22.51
C ILE A 172 -17.08 -4.85 23.59
N ALA A 173 -16.34 -4.87 24.69
CA ALA A 173 -16.45 -3.88 25.75
C ALA A 173 -15.80 -2.54 25.35
N ASP A 174 -16.18 -1.44 26.01
CA ASP A 174 -15.68 -0.09 25.65
C ASP A 174 -14.14 0.03 25.63
N HIS A 175 -13.45 -0.67 26.53
CA HIS A 175 -11.98 -0.67 26.57
C HIS A 175 -11.37 -1.46 25.39
N GLU A 176 -12.04 -2.50 24.92
CA GLU A 176 -11.63 -3.28 23.73
C GLU A 176 -11.91 -2.48 22.46
N ALA A 177 -13.01 -1.72 22.42
CA ALA A 177 -13.28 -0.78 21.32
C ALA A 177 -12.20 0.32 21.24
N GLY A 178 -11.73 0.83 22.38
CA GLY A 178 -10.60 1.75 22.46
C GLY A 178 -9.31 1.14 21.92
N ALA A 179 -8.95 -0.06 22.38
CA ALA A 179 -7.76 -0.79 21.90
C ALA A 179 -7.83 -1.10 20.40
N MET A 180 -9.01 -1.52 19.89
CA MET A 180 -9.23 -1.75 18.46
C MET A 180 -8.99 -0.46 17.66
N HIS A 181 -9.49 0.68 18.13
CA HIS A 181 -9.28 1.95 17.45
C HIS A 181 -7.79 2.33 17.39
N GLU A 182 -7.07 2.21 18.51
CA GLU A 182 -5.62 2.47 18.56
C GLU A 182 -4.85 1.55 17.61
N ALA A 183 -5.19 0.26 17.60
CA ALA A 183 -4.60 -0.73 16.71
C ALA A 183 -4.87 -0.43 15.23
N LEU A 184 -6.09 0.00 14.87
CA LEU A 184 -6.43 0.44 13.51
C LEU A 184 -5.66 1.71 13.10
N VAL A 185 -5.44 2.64 14.02
CA VAL A 185 -4.62 3.84 13.74
C VAL A 185 -3.18 3.44 13.43
N ILE A 186 -2.59 2.51 14.18
CA ILE A 186 -1.24 2.01 13.89
C ILE A 186 -1.23 1.23 12.56
N ALA A 187 -2.22 0.38 12.32
CA ALA A 187 -2.35 -0.40 11.10
C ALA A 187 -2.53 0.48 9.85
N SER A 188 -3.12 1.67 9.97
CA SER A 188 -3.20 2.63 8.86
C SER A 188 -1.83 3.06 8.32
N GLY A 189 -0.75 2.85 9.10
CA GLY A 189 0.64 3.10 8.71
C GLY A 189 1.31 1.95 7.93
N ILE A 190 0.64 0.82 7.68
CA ILE A 190 1.16 -0.29 6.86
C ILE A 190 1.72 0.18 5.51
N PRO A 191 0.99 0.93 4.66
CA PRO A 191 1.48 1.30 3.33
C PRO A 191 2.76 2.15 3.37
N ASP A 192 2.85 3.13 4.26
CA ASP A 192 4.05 3.97 4.39
C ASP A 192 5.25 3.17 4.95
N ALA A 193 5.02 2.28 5.92
CA ALA A 193 6.06 1.41 6.47
C ALA A 193 6.58 0.40 5.44
N ALA A 194 5.68 -0.22 4.66
CA ALA A 194 6.04 -1.11 3.56
C ALA A 194 6.86 -0.39 2.49
N TYR A 195 6.42 0.80 2.08
CA TYR A 195 7.14 1.63 1.11
C TYR A 195 8.54 2.00 1.63
N ALA A 196 8.64 2.47 2.88
CA ALA A 196 9.92 2.83 3.49
C ALA A 196 10.89 1.65 3.55
N TYR A 197 10.39 0.45 3.90
CA TYR A 197 11.18 -0.77 3.85
C TYR A 197 11.64 -1.08 2.41
N GLY A 198 10.74 -1.02 1.42
CA GLY A 198 11.07 -1.27 0.02
C GLY A 198 12.23 -0.40 -0.48
N VAL A 199 12.23 0.89 -0.11
CA VAL A 199 13.33 1.83 -0.43
C VAL A 199 14.66 1.39 0.20
N GLN A 200 14.65 0.87 1.43
CA GLN A 200 15.88 0.34 2.05
C GLN A 200 16.32 -0.96 1.37
N ALA A 201 15.36 -1.84 1.04
CA ALA A 201 15.62 -3.12 0.40
C ALA A 201 16.18 -2.96 -1.02
N GLU A 202 15.77 -1.94 -1.77
CA GLU A 202 16.31 -1.65 -3.11
C GLU A 202 17.80 -1.26 -3.01
N GLY A 203 18.16 -0.47 -2.00
CA GLY A 203 19.56 -0.19 -1.68
C GLY A 203 20.34 -1.46 -1.32
N ALA A 204 19.71 -2.43 -0.65
CA ALA A 204 20.32 -3.72 -0.34
C ALA A 204 20.49 -4.60 -1.58
N LEU A 205 19.55 -4.55 -2.54
CA LEU A 205 19.66 -5.27 -3.80
C LEU A 205 20.87 -4.81 -4.61
N HIS A 206 21.07 -3.50 -4.77
CA HIS A 206 22.25 -2.98 -5.46
C HIS A 206 23.56 -3.43 -4.81
N PHE A 207 23.60 -3.49 -3.47
CA PHE A 207 24.75 -4.02 -2.74
C PHE A 207 24.97 -5.51 -3.01
N ALA A 208 23.91 -6.33 -2.97
CA ALA A 208 23.99 -7.77 -3.24
C ALA A 208 24.50 -8.06 -4.67
N ILE A 209 23.99 -7.34 -5.68
CA ILE A 209 24.42 -7.46 -7.07
C ILE A 209 25.91 -7.09 -7.21
N THR A 210 26.32 -5.96 -6.63
CA THR A 210 27.71 -5.47 -6.74
C THR A 210 28.69 -6.39 -6.05
N THR A 211 28.36 -6.86 -4.85
CA THR A 211 29.22 -7.77 -4.06
C THR A 211 29.42 -9.09 -4.80
N ARG A 212 28.35 -9.63 -5.40
CA ARG A 212 28.46 -10.83 -6.24
C ARG A 212 29.30 -10.59 -7.49
N ALA A 213 29.12 -9.46 -8.16
CA ALA A 213 29.90 -9.13 -9.34
C ALA A 213 31.41 -9.02 -9.04
N GLN A 214 31.78 -8.64 -7.81
CA GLN A 214 33.16 -8.67 -7.33
C GLN A 214 33.64 -10.09 -7.07
N ALA A 215 32.84 -10.91 -6.37
CA ALA A 215 33.20 -12.31 -6.06
C ALA A 215 33.38 -13.20 -7.32
N VAL A 216 32.73 -12.89 -8.44
CA VAL A 216 32.90 -13.63 -9.71
C VAL A 216 34.18 -13.23 -10.46
N ARG A 217 34.79 -12.08 -10.13
CA ARG A 217 36.02 -11.58 -10.78
C ARG A 217 37.31 -12.02 -10.09
N GLU A 218 37.20 -12.52 -8.87
CA GLU A 218 38.30 -13.09 -8.07
C GLU A 218 38.46 -14.59 -8.33
#